data_AF-A0A355AET3-F1
#
_entry.id   AF-A0A355AET3-F1
#
_cell.length_a   1.000
_cell.length_b   1.000
_cell.length_c   1.000
_cell.angle_alpha   90.00
_cell.angle_beta   90.00
_cell.angle_gamma   90.00
#
_symmetry.space_group_name_H-M   'P 1'
#
loop_
_entity.id
_entity.type
_entity.pdbx_description
1 polymer ?
#
loop_
_entity_poly.entity_id
_entity_poly.type
_entity_poly.pdbx_seq_one_letter_code
_entity_poly.pdbx_strand_id
1 'polypeptide(L)'
;NKIKAGNIRVYPFRLEDFKRGIIDTPFQKKIFLREIIVAGKTLYGEKIIENMSPPEIFLINAIQELRFNIGYAFSSMHSYRNKDKFTALFEFYKSCLFGTRSFLLLKKRELFIPYNEIFLMSKEVDLGDYTDLVKTAYNCRIKKIEQSEVDIFRNMSYLNKFIEPQLISHFNKYGNEILIK
;
A
#
# COMPACT_ATOMS: atom_id res chain seq x y z
N ASN A 1 -16.41 -18.49 21.19
CA ASN A 1 -16.86 -17.11 20.91
C ASN A 1 -16.57 -16.73 19.47
N LYS A 2 -17.55 -16.90 18.57
CA LYS A 2 -17.47 -16.40 17.18
C LYS A 2 -18.01 -14.98 17.17
N ILE A 3 -17.13 -13.98 17.15
CA ILE A 3 -17.53 -12.59 16.95
C ILE A 3 -18.03 -12.47 15.51
N LYS A 4 -19.35 -12.46 15.31
CA LYS A 4 -19.97 -11.99 14.06
C LYS A 4 -19.94 -10.47 14.09
N ALA A 5 -18.85 -9.89 13.61
CA ALA A 5 -18.76 -8.46 13.42
C ALA A 5 -18.83 -8.16 11.93
N GLY A 6 -20.05 -7.88 11.45
CA GLY A 6 -20.25 -7.35 10.12
C GLY A 6 -19.40 -6.10 9.96
N ASN A 7 -18.47 -6.14 9.01
CA ASN A 7 -17.44 -5.13 8.69
C ASN A 7 -16.12 -5.16 9.49
N ILE A 8 -15.89 -6.12 10.40
CA ILE A 8 -14.56 -6.30 11.01
C ILE A 8 -13.79 -7.38 10.24
N ARG A 9 -12.63 -7.00 9.69
CA ARG A 9 -11.65 -7.97 9.16
C ARG A 9 -10.75 -8.40 10.32
N VAL A 10 -10.84 -9.67 10.71
CA VAL A 10 -10.02 -10.23 11.78
C VAL A 10 -8.76 -10.82 11.16
N TYR A 11 -7.60 -10.30 11.58
CA TYR A 11 -6.30 -10.90 11.29
C TYR A 11 -5.79 -11.54 12.58
N PRO A 12 -5.83 -12.88 12.72
CA PRO A 12 -5.35 -13.52 13.91
C PRO A 12 -3.82 -13.48 13.95
N PHE A 13 -3.27 -12.89 15.00
CA PHE A 13 -1.83 -12.95 15.30
C PHE A 13 -1.62 -13.67 16.62
N ARG A 14 -0.49 -14.36 16.74
CA ARG A 14 0.00 -14.81 18.05
C ARG A 14 0.41 -13.58 18.84
N LEU A 15 -0.19 -13.38 20.01
CA LEU A 15 0.01 -12.17 20.81
C LEU A 15 1.48 -11.94 21.15
N GLU A 16 2.19 -12.99 21.56
CA GLU A 16 3.61 -12.95 21.89
C GLU A 16 4.51 -12.66 20.69
N ASP A 17 4.12 -13.07 19.48
CA ASP A 17 4.85 -12.72 18.26
C ASP A 17 4.60 -11.25 17.92
N PHE A 18 3.34 -10.80 18.02
CA PHE A 18 2.96 -9.42 17.76
C PHE A 18 3.67 -8.44 18.71
N LYS A 19 3.73 -8.75 20.02
CA LYS A 19 4.48 -7.98 21.03
C LYS A 19 5.97 -7.85 20.68
N ARG A 20 6.54 -8.84 19.99
CA ARG A 20 7.93 -8.85 19.52
C ARG A 20 8.10 -8.23 18.12
N GLY A 21 7.04 -7.65 17.54
CA GLY A 21 7.04 -7.10 16.18
C GLY A 21 7.10 -8.17 15.08
N ILE A 22 6.85 -9.43 15.42
CA ILE A 22 6.80 -10.55 14.47
C ILE A 22 5.35 -10.70 14.02
N ILE A 23 5.11 -10.44 12.73
CA ILE A 23 3.79 -10.55 12.12
C ILE A 23 3.80 -11.51 10.94
N ASP A 24 2.78 -12.37 10.91
CA ASP A 24 2.51 -13.29 9.82
C ASP A 24 1.49 -12.66 8.86
N THR A 25 2.00 -11.98 7.85
CA THR A 25 1.19 -11.23 6.87
C THR A 25 1.82 -11.36 5.48
N PRO A 26 1.00 -11.39 4.40
CA PRO A 26 1.52 -11.35 3.04
C PRO A 26 2.02 -9.95 2.63
N PHE A 27 1.71 -8.90 3.42
CA PHE A 27 2.14 -7.53 3.15
C PHE A 27 3.58 -7.27 3.58
N GLN A 28 4.13 -6.12 3.18
CA GLN A 28 5.46 -5.72 3.65
C GLN A 28 5.41 -5.49 5.17
N LYS A 29 6.13 -6.34 5.91
CA LYS A 29 5.98 -6.46 7.36
C LYS A 29 6.20 -5.16 8.13
N LYS A 30 7.24 -4.39 7.80
CA LYS A 30 7.57 -3.17 8.53
C LYS A 30 6.53 -2.07 8.27
N ILE A 31 6.12 -1.91 7.02
CA ILE A 31 5.08 -0.95 6.64
C ILE A 31 3.76 -1.31 7.33
N PHE A 32 3.33 -2.57 7.23
CA PHE A 32 2.07 -3.02 7.85
C PHE A 32 2.10 -2.93 9.39
N LEU A 33 3.20 -3.30 10.04
CA LEU A 33 3.33 -3.15 11.50
C LEU A 33 3.29 -1.68 11.91
N ARG A 34 3.97 -0.79 11.16
CA ARG A 34 3.93 0.66 11.42
C ARG A 34 2.52 1.22 11.25
N GLU A 35 1.78 0.79 10.23
CA GLU A 35 0.37 1.18 10.06
C GLU A 35 -0.48 0.78 11.27
N ILE A 36 -0.33 -0.44 11.76
CA ILE A 36 -1.08 -0.92 12.93
C ILE A 36 -0.73 -0.11 14.18
N ILE A 37 0.56 0.15 14.42
CA ILE A 37 1.01 0.88 15.61
C ILE A 37 0.52 2.34 15.57
N VAL A 38 0.60 2.98 14.39
CA VAL A 38 0.26 4.41 14.25
C VAL A 38 -1.26 4.65 14.22
N ALA A 39 -2.02 3.81 13.52
CA ALA A 39 -3.46 4.03 13.32
C ALA A 39 -4.35 3.16 14.22
N GLY A 40 -3.80 2.12 14.83
CA GLY A 40 -4.55 1.19 15.65
C GLY A 40 -4.97 1.78 16.99
N LYS A 41 -6.02 1.20 17.58
CA LYS A 41 -6.45 1.48 18.95
C LYS A 41 -6.83 0.19 19.66
N THR A 42 -6.40 0.03 20.91
CA THR A 42 -6.85 -1.08 21.75
C THR A 42 -8.32 -0.88 22.08
N LEU A 43 -9.17 -1.81 21.66
CA LEU A 43 -10.61 -1.79 21.94
C LEU A 43 -10.94 -2.42 23.30
N TYR A 44 -10.16 -3.41 23.73
CA TYR A 44 -10.35 -4.14 24.98
C TYR A 44 -9.04 -4.83 25.41
N GLY A 45 -8.81 -4.94 26.72
CA GLY A 45 -7.64 -5.61 27.28
C GLY A 45 -6.41 -4.70 27.46
N GLU A 46 -5.22 -5.32 27.42
CA GLU A 46 -3.93 -4.65 27.56
C GLU A 46 -3.66 -3.70 26.38
N LYS A 47 -3.21 -2.48 26.67
CA LYS A 47 -2.82 -1.47 25.67
C LYS A 47 -1.47 -1.79 25.06
N ILE A 48 -1.44 -2.75 24.13
CA ILE A 48 -0.18 -3.25 23.56
C ILE A 48 0.37 -2.26 22.53
N ILE A 49 -0.42 -1.94 21.50
CA ILE A 49 0.04 -1.13 20.36
C ILE A 49 0.43 0.29 20.76
N GLU A 50 -0.22 0.86 21.77
CA GLU A 50 0.07 2.20 22.27
C GLU A 50 1.45 2.30 22.94
N ASN A 51 2.00 1.15 23.38
CA ASN A 51 3.31 1.05 24.00
C ASN A 51 4.39 0.53 23.05
N MET A 52 4.05 0.25 21.79
CA MET A 52 5.01 -0.21 20.79
C MET A 52 5.67 0.97 20.08
N SER A 53 6.96 0.85 19.81
CA SER A 53 7.65 1.78 18.90
C SER A 53 7.44 1.35 17.45
N PRO A 54 7.02 2.25 16.55
CA PRO A 54 6.88 1.92 15.14
C PRO A 54 8.25 1.57 14.54
N PRO A 55 8.35 0.53 13.70
CA PRO A 55 9.63 0.17 13.08
C PRO A 55 10.05 1.22 12.05
N GLU A 56 11.36 1.44 11.93
CA GLU A 56 11.94 2.26 10.86
C GLU A 56 11.61 1.68 9.48
N ILE A 57 11.27 2.54 8.53
CA ILE A 57 11.00 2.16 7.14
C ILE A 57 12.23 2.45 6.30
N PHE A 58 12.81 1.39 5.72
CA PHE A 58 13.95 1.46 4.83
C PHE A 58 13.50 1.50 3.37
N LEU A 59 14.37 1.99 2.48
CA LEU A 59 14.11 2.01 1.04
C LEU A 59 13.78 0.63 0.48
N ILE A 60 14.44 -0.43 0.95
CA ILE A 60 14.13 -1.80 0.53
C ILE A 60 12.69 -2.21 0.87
N ASN A 61 12.11 -1.63 1.93
CA ASN A 61 10.71 -1.89 2.28
C ASN A 61 9.76 -1.24 1.27
N ALA A 62 10.04 -0.01 0.83
CA ALA A 62 9.27 0.63 -0.24
C ALA A 62 9.37 -0.15 -1.56
N ILE A 63 10.55 -0.66 -1.91
CA ILE A 63 10.76 -1.50 -3.11
C ILE A 63 9.96 -2.81 -3.02
N GLN A 64 10.01 -3.50 -1.88
CA GLN A 64 9.27 -4.75 -1.66
C GLN A 64 7.75 -4.53 -1.74
N GLU A 65 7.24 -3.46 -1.12
CA GLU A 65 5.84 -3.06 -1.20
C GLU A 65 5.42 -2.77 -2.64
N LEU A 66 6.24 -2.03 -3.40
CA LEU A 66 5.95 -1.75 -4.81
C LEU A 66 5.87 -3.03 -5.63
N ARG A 67 6.80 -3.97 -5.45
CA ARG A 67 6.81 -5.25 -6.17
C ARG A 67 5.61 -6.13 -5.85
N PHE A 68 5.17 -6.13 -4.60
CA PHE A 68 3.91 -6.76 -4.23
C PHE A 68 2.72 -6.11 -4.98
N ASN A 69 2.70 -4.77 -5.06
CA ASN A 69 1.65 -4.04 -5.78
C ASN A 69 1.71 -4.23 -7.30
N ILE A 70 2.88 -4.46 -7.90
CA ILE A 70 3.03 -4.87 -9.30
C ILE A 70 2.33 -6.23 -9.52
N GLY A 71 2.53 -7.18 -8.61
CA GLY A 71 1.81 -8.46 -8.62
C GLY A 71 0.30 -8.27 -8.55
N TYR A 72 -0.19 -7.39 -7.66
CA TYR A 72 -1.61 -7.04 -7.58
C TYR A 72 -2.13 -6.37 -8.86
N ALA A 73 -1.35 -5.50 -9.51
CA ALA A 73 -1.74 -4.88 -10.77
C ALA A 73 -1.88 -5.92 -11.89
N PHE A 74 -1.01 -6.92 -11.92
CA PHE A 74 -1.11 -8.05 -12.83
C PHE A 74 -2.33 -8.94 -12.53
N SER A 75 -2.61 -9.23 -11.26
CA SER A 75 -3.84 -9.94 -10.86
C SER A 75 -5.10 -9.21 -11.30
N SER A 76 -5.13 -7.86 -11.20
CA SER A 76 -6.24 -7.05 -11.67
C SER A 76 -6.57 -7.29 -13.15
N MET A 77 -5.54 -7.42 -13.99
CA MET A 77 -5.69 -7.73 -15.41
C MET A 77 -6.27 -9.14 -15.62
N HIS A 78 -5.80 -10.13 -14.86
CA HIS A 78 -6.34 -11.48 -14.90
C HIS A 78 -7.82 -11.53 -14.48
N SER A 79 -8.16 -10.90 -13.37
CA SER A 79 -9.53 -10.76 -12.87
C SER A 79 -10.43 -10.09 -13.92
N TYR A 80 -9.95 -9.02 -14.56
CA TYR A 80 -10.68 -8.31 -15.61
C TYR A 80 -10.99 -9.21 -16.81
N ARG A 81 -9.97 -9.94 -17.31
CA ARG A 81 -10.10 -10.88 -18.43
C ARG A 81 -11.04 -12.05 -18.12
N ASN A 82 -11.07 -12.47 -16.86
CA ASN A 82 -11.98 -13.51 -16.38
C ASN A 82 -13.39 -12.99 -16.05
N LYS A 83 -13.69 -11.73 -16.39
CA LYS A 83 -14.98 -11.06 -16.12
C LYS A 83 -15.31 -10.91 -14.63
N ASP A 84 -14.33 -11.09 -13.73
CA ASP A 84 -14.45 -10.75 -12.31
C ASP A 84 -14.15 -9.26 -12.12
N LYS A 85 -15.13 -8.43 -12.46
CA LYS A 85 -15.02 -6.97 -12.38
C LYS A 85 -14.78 -6.46 -10.97
N PHE A 86 -15.35 -7.13 -9.95
CA PHE A 86 -15.22 -6.69 -8.56
C PHE A 86 -13.79 -6.86 -8.06
N THR A 87 -13.21 -8.04 -8.26
CA THR A 87 -11.83 -8.31 -7.89
C THR A 87 -10.87 -7.47 -8.71
N ALA A 88 -11.12 -7.33 -10.02
CA ALA A 88 -10.33 -6.45 -10.89
C ALA A 88 -10.28 -5.01 -10.39
N LEU A 89 -11.45 -4.43 -10.04
CA LEU A 89 -11.57 -3.07 -9.51
C LEU A 89 -10.81 -2.94 -8.20
N PHE A 90 -11.00 -3.91 -7.29
CA PHE A 90 -10.36 -3.95 -5.98
C PHE A 90 -8.83 -3.98 -6.08
N GLU A 91 -8.30 -4.83 -6.95
CA GLU A 91 -6.86 -4.98 -7.16
C GLU A 91 -6.26 -3.76 -7.86
N PHE A 92 -6.99 -3.18 -8.82
CA PHE A 92 -6.58 -1.99 -9.57
C PHE A 92 -6.33 -0.79 -8.65
N TYR A 93 -7.35 -0.33 -7.91
CA TYR A 93 -7.17 0.90 -7.13
C TYR A 93 -6.18 0.69 -5.98
N LYS A 94 -6.08 -0.52 -5.43
CA LYS A 94 -5.14 -0.82 -4.35
C LYS A 94 -3.71 -0.78 -4.82
N SER A 95 -3.40 -1.50 -5.90
CA SER A 95 -2.04 -1.50 -6.47
C SER A 95 -1.62 -0.10 -6.89
N CYS A 96 -2.51 0.68 -7.49
CA CYS A 96 -2.20 2.04 -7.91
C CYS A 96 -1.93 2.96 -6.69
N LEU A 97 -2.82 2.98 -5.69
CA LEU A 97 -2.69 3.86 -4.54
C LEU A 97 -1.54 3.43 -3.63
N PHE A 98 -1.39 2.15 -3.31
CA PHE A 98 -0.28 1.68 -2.47
C PHE A 98 1.07 1.69 -3.19
N GLY A 99 1.11 1.48 -4.50
CA GLY A 99 2.31 1.74 -5.30
C GLY A 99 2.69 3.22 -5.31
N THR A 100 1.72 4.13 -5.41
CA THR A 100 1.94 5.57 -5.25
C THR A 100 2.46 5.90 -3.85
N ARG A 101 1.95 5.25 -2.80
CA ARG A 101 2.49 5.39 -1.45
C ARG A 101 3.96 4.96 -1.36
N SER A 102 4.37 3.88 -2.03
CA SER A 102 5.79 3.50 -2.10
C SER A 102 6.65 4.61 -2.71
N PHE A 103 6.13 5.33 -3.70
CA PHE A 103 6.80 6.50 -4.26
C PHE A 103 6.86 7.68 -3.28
N LEU A 104 5.74 7.95 -2.59
CA LEU A 104 5.66 8.99 -1.57
C LEU A 104 6.60 8.74 -0.39
N LEU A 105 6.82 7.48 0.02
CA LEU A 105 7.82 7.13 1.03
C LEU A 105 9.21 7.67 0.65
N LEU A 106 9.59 7.57 -0.63
CA LEU A 106 10.86 8.12 -1.12
C LEU A 106 10.83 9.65 -1.19
N LYS A 107 9.74 10.24 -1.72
CA LYS A 107 9.69 11.69 -2.02
C LYS A 107 9.40 12.57 -0.82
N LYS A 108 8.57 12.11 0.09
CA LYS A 108 8.07 12.87 1.24
C LYS A 108 8.62 12.37 2.57
N ARG A 109 9.20 11.16 2.62
CA ARG A 109 9.70 10.54 3.86
C ARG A 109 8.64 10.44 4.96
N GLU A 110 7.40 10.22 4.53
CA GLU A 110 6.21 10.10 5.39
C GLU A 110 5.34 8.92 4.94
N LEU A 111 4.68 8.27 5.90
CA LEU A 111 3.79 7.14 5.65
C LEU A 111 2.34 7.61 5.68
N PHE A 112 1.74 7.72 4.50
CA PHE A 112 0.33 8.06 4.34
C PHE A 112 -0.53 6.79 4.38
N ILE A 113 -1.47 6.70 5.32
CA ILE A 113 -2.23 5.46 5.60
C ILE A 113 -3.58 5.46 4.89
N PRO A 114 -4.45 6.48 5.04
CA PRO A 114 -5.75 6.51 4.38
C PRO A 114 -5.62 6.72 2.87
N TYR A 115 -6.49 6.06 2.09
CA TYR A 115 -6.51 6.20 0.62
C TYR A 115 -6.67 7.65 0.14
N ASN A 116 -7.46 8.46 0.86
CA ASN A 116 -7.65 9.87 0.54
C ASN A 116 -6.38 10.69 0.80
N GLU A 117 -5.62 10.36 1.85
CA GLU A 117 -4.35 11.03 2.14
C GLU A 117 -3.31 10.72 1.07
N ILE A 118 -3.18 9.44 0.68
CA ILE A 118 -2.33 9.02 -0.45
C ILE A 118 -2.67 9.82 -1.71
N PHE A 119 -3.96 9.93 -2.05
CA PHE A 119 -4.41 10.69 -3.24
C PHE A 119 -4.17 12.20 -3.12
N LEU A 120 -4.32 12.79 -1.92
CA LEU A 120 -4.05 14.22 -1.73
C LEU A 120 -2.55 14.50 -1.89
N MET A 121 -1.72 13.70 -1.24
CA MET A 121 -0.26 13.84 -1.27
C MET A 121 0.34 13.50 -2.63
N SER A 122 -0.30 12.64 -3.41
CA SER A 122 0.12 12.34 -4.78
C SER A 122 0.09 13.56 -5.70
N LYS A 123 -0.69 14.60 -5.36
CA LYS A 123 -0.76 15.86 -6.13
C LYS A 123 0.43 16.78 -5.85
N GLU A 124 1.19 16.50 -4.79
CA GLU A 124 2.33 17.32 -4.37
C GLU A 124 3.67 16.76 -4.86
N VAL A 125 3.64 15.72 -5.70
CA VAL A 125 4.82 15.11 -6.31
C VAL A 125 4.61 15.02 -7.81
N ASP A 126 5.69 15.08 -8.57
CA ASP A 126 5.65 14.90 -10.01
C ASP A 126 5.43 13.42 -10.35
N LEU A 127 4.26 13.12 -10.93
CA LEU A 127 3.87 11.80 -11.42
C LEU A 127 3.97 11.69 -12.96
N GLY A 128 4.48 12.72 -13.62
CA GLY A 128 4.47 12.84 -15.08
C GLY A 128 3.07 12.59 -15.66
N ASP A 129 3.04 11.78 -16.71
CA ASP A 129 1.82 11.42 -17.46
C ASP A 129 0.83 10.53 -16.67
N TYR A 130 1.16 10.15 -15.42
CA TYR A 130 0.35 9.27 -14.58
C TYR A 130 -0.50 10.00 -13.54
N THR A 131 -0.48 11.34 -13.52
CA THR A 131 -1.26 12.15 -12.57
C THR A 131 -2.76 11.78 -12.59
N ASP A 132 -3.36 11.67 -13.79
CA ASP A 132 -4.76 11.30 -13.94
C ASP A 132 -5.05 9.85 -13.54
N LEU A 133 -4.07 8.96 -13.65
CA LEU A 133 -4.24 7.55 -13.28
C LEU A 133 -4.52 7.40 -11.78
N VAL A 134 -3.77 8.11 -10.93
CA VAL A 134 -3.99 8.07 -9.48
C VAL A 134 -5.35 8.65 -9.10
N LYS A 135 -5.79 9.70 -9.80
CA LYS A 135 -7.15 10.25 -9.68
C LYS A 135 -8.21 9.24 -10.09
N THR A 136 -8.01 8.52 -11.20
CA THR A 136 -8.89 7.45 -11.66
C THR A 136 -8.99 6.32 -10.63
N ALA A 137 -7.85 5.86 -10.09
CA ALA A 137 -7.82 4.86 -9.03
C ALA A 137 -8.57 5.30 -7.77
N TYR A 138 -8.40 6.55 -7.34
CA TYR A 138 -9.14 7.10 -6.20
C TYR A 138 -10.65 7.16 -6.47
N ASN A 139 -11.06 7.62 -7.65
CA ASN A 139 -12.48 7.66 -8.04
C ASN A 139 -13.11 6.26 -8.14
N CYS A 140 -12.36 5.26 -8.60
CA CYS A 140 -12.71 3.85 -8.57
C CYS A 140 -12.98 3.37 -7.13
N ARG A 141 -12.08 3.69 -6.20
CA ARG A 141 -12.19 3.32 -4.77
C ARG A 141 -13.47 3.88 -4.12
N ILE A 142 -13.85 5.10 -4.45
CA ILE A 142 -15.08 5.74 -3.93
C ILE A 142 -16.31 5.46 -4.79
N LYS A 143 -16.23 4.47 -5.70
CA LYS A 143 -17.33 3.99 -6.55
C LYS A 143 -17.96 5.09 -7.43
N LYS A 144 -17.17 6.07 -7.85
CA LYS A 144 -17.62 7.11 -8.79
C LYS A 144 -17.52 6.69 -10.25
N ILE A 145 -16.54 5.84 -10.57
CA ILE A 145 -16.28 5.33 -11.91
C ILE A 145 -15.84 3.86 -11.84
N GLU A 146 -15.92 3.16 -12.95
CA GLU A 146 -15.24 1.86 -13.15
C GLU A 146 -13.91 2.07 -13.88
N GLN A 147 -12.99 1.12 -13.71
CA GLN A 147 -11.73 1.09 -14.45
C GLN A 147 -11.93 0.47 -15.84
N SER A 148 -11.23 1.02 -16.83
CA SER A 148 -11.08 0.40 -18.16
C SER A 148 -9.89 -0.57 -18.18
N GLU A 149 -9.82 -1.43 -19.19
CA GLU A 149 -8.63 -2.27 -19.44
C GLU A 149 -7.36 -1.41 -19.62
N VAL A 150 -7.50 -0.26 -20.28
CA VAL A 150 -6.42 0.71 -20.49
C VAL A 150 -5.90 1.25 -19.16
N ASP A 151 -6.79 1.54 -18.19
CA ASP A 151 -6.35 1.99 -16.86
C ASP A 151 -5.52 0.93 -16.14
N ILE A 152 -5.91 -0.34 -16.23
CA ILE A 152 -5.17 -1.46 -15.62
C ILE A 152 -3.79 -1.60 -16.27
N PHE A 153 -3.69 -1.55 -17.61
CA PHE A 153 -2.40 -1.56 -18.32
C PHE A 153 -1.52 -0.36 -17.99
N ARG A 154 -2.11 0.84 -17.92
CA ARG A 154 -1.41 2.06 -17.51
C ARG A 154 -0.89 1.93 -16.08
N ASN A 155 -1.62 1.30 -15.17
CA ASN A 155 -1.16 1.04 -13.81
C ASN A 155 0.04 0.10 -13.76
N MET A 156 0.04 -0.99 -14.52
CA MET A 156 1.25 -1.83 -14.62
C MET A 156 2.46 -1.05 -15.14
N SER A 157 2.26 -0.17 -16.13
CA SER A 157 3.34 0.66 -16.67
C SER A 157 3.79 1.74 -15.68
N TYR A 158 2.87 2.36 -14.95
CA TYR A 158 3.14 3.31 -13.89
C TYR A 158 4.03 2.70 -12.81
N LEU A 159 3.68 1.51 -12.30
CA LEU A 159 4.46 0.85 -11.26
C LEU A 159 5.84 0.40 -11.79
N ASN A 160 5.88 -0.29 -12.94
CA ASN A 160 7.11 -0.92 -13.46
C ASN A 160 8.07 0.06 -14.17
N LYS A 161 7.54 1.01 -14.94
CA LYS A 161 8.34 1.89 -15.81
C LYS A 161 8.54 3.27 -15.25
N PHE A 162 7.71 3.71 -14.30
CA PHE A 162 7.84 5.02 -13.68
C PHE A 162 8.32 4.94 -12.23
N ILE A 163 7.62 4.22 -11.34
CA ILE A 163 7.99 4.21 -9.91
C ILE A 163 9.21 3.32 -9.63
N GLU A 164 9.22 2.08 -10.10
CA GLU A 164 10.30 1.12 -9.77
C GLU A 164 11.68 1.65 -10.19
N PRO A 165 11.89 2.21 -11.40
CA PRO A 165 13.20 2.72 -11.80
C PRO A 165 13.70 3.84 -10.90
N GLN A 166 12.79 4.67 -10.36
CA GLN A 166 13.16 5.74 -9.43
C GLN A 166 13.62 5.18 -8.07
N LEU A 167 12.90 4.20 -7.52
CA LEU A 167 13.30 3.56 -6.27
C LEU A 167 14.63 2.80 -6.43
N ILE A 168 14.79 2.05 -7.52
CA ILE A 168 16.00 1.26 -7.80
C ILE A 168 17.20 2.17 -8.09
N SER A 169 17.02 3.24 -8.88
CA SER A 169 18.08 4.22 -9.12
C SER A 169 18.54 4.87 -7.81
N HIS A 170 17.60 5.23 -6.93
CA HIS A 170 17.94 5.76 -5.62
C HIS A 170 18.69 4.73 -4.76
N PHE A 171 18.23 3.48 -4.73
CA PHE A 171 18.89 2.40 -3.99
C PHE A 171 20.31 2.14 -4.49
N ASN A 172 20.52 2.12 -5.81
CA ASN A 172 21.85 1.92 -6.39
C ASN A 172 22.81 3.07 -6.06
N LYS A 173 22.28 4.29 -5.90
CA LYS A 173 23.07 5.49 -5.62
C LYS A 173 23.39 5.67 -4.13
N TYR A 174 22.43 5.38 -3.25
CA TYR A 174 22.52 5.72 -1.82
C TYR A 174 22.44 4.50 -0.88
N GLY A 175 22.25 3.30 -1.44
CA GLY A 175 22.06 2.08 -0.67
C GLY A 175 20.68 2.00 -0.02
N ASN A 176 20.58 1.14 1.00
CA ASN A 176 19.34 0.92 1.74
C ASN A 176 19.15 1.96 2.87
N GLU A 177 18.86 3.21 2.51
CA GLU A 177 18.65 4.26 3.50
C GLU A 177 17.36 4.11 4.32
N ILE A 178 17.35 4.74 5.50
CA ILE A 178 16.15 4.90 6.32
C ILE A 178 15.33 6.05 5.73
N LEU A 179 14.13 5.75 5.25
CA LEU A 179 13.17 6.75 4.75
C LEU A 179 12.38 7.37 5.89
N ILE A 180 12.00 6.57 6.90
CA ILE A 180 11.23 7.02 8.07
C ILE A 180 11.84 6.41 9.32
N LYS A 181 12.10 7.24 10.33
CA LYS A 181 12.48 6.79 11.68
C LYS A 181 11.24 6.39 12.47
#